data_AF-A0A2I0QDK5-F1
#
_entry.id   AF-A0A2I0QDK5-F1
#
_cell.length_a   1.000
_cell.length_b   1.000
_cell.length_c   1.000
_cell.angle_alpha   90.00
_cell.angle_beta   90.00
_cell.angle_gamma   90.00
#
_symmetry.space_group_name_H-M   'P 1'
#
loop_
_entity.id
_entity.type
_entity.pdbx_description
1 polymer ?
#
loop_
_entity_poly.entity_id
_entity_poly.type
_entity_poly.pdbx_seq_one_letter_code
_entity_poly.pdbx_strand_id
1 'polypeptide(L)'
;LKIISYVIYITMKKTKNANVSAAIVILLLVAGIVLISGCTEVENGGGEKIQKCNLNEAIKNDWVKVERIYGVGSSSGDSIMIDVKRVVNYTLEIEIEVGREITTSISSEQNMAIRRIKGKPMDATRYEPAVKITLDTQEIKTYILEAYCLEFDKDNPSGQNRFSIGGINTEIKKIFNAADELPDAGSIAAIQIAIWVMTDDISRQDIEEKLDISEGDIQNAKTLLETAGVDISHKRLF
;
A
#
# COMPACT_ATOMS: atom_id res chain seq x y z
N LEU A 1 9.91 20.21 8.35
CA LEU A 1 10.31 21.41 9.15
C LEU A 1 10.41 22.72 8.36
N LYS A 2 11.13 22.79 7.22
CA LYS A 2 11.36 24.06 6.48
C LYS A 2 10.08 24.79 5.99
N ILE A 3 9.03 24.07 5.62
CA ILE A 3 7.76 24.66 5.14
C ILE A 3 6.98 25.34 6.28
N ILE A 4 6.98 24.73 7.47
CA ILE A 4 6.31 25.26 8.67
C ILE A 4 6.94 26.59 9.09
N SER A 5 8.28 26.68 9.07
CA SER A 5 9.01 27.92 9.35
C SER A 5 8.64 29.06 8.37
N TYR A 6 8.36 28.73 7.11
CA TYR A 6 8.03 29.71 6.07
C TYR A 6 6.61 30.28 6.23
N VAL A 7 5.64 29.43 6.58
CA VAL A 7 4.24 29.84 6.80
C VAL A 7 4.10 30.69 8.07
N ILE A 8 4.83 30.34 9.14
CA ILE A 8 4.87 31.14 10.38
C ILE A 8 5.44 32.54 10.10
N TYR A 9 6.52 32.62 9.32
CA TYR A 9 7.17 33.89 8.97
C TYR A 9 6.25 34.83 8.18
N ILE A 10 5.50 34.32 7.19
CA ILE A 10 4.56 35.12 6.40
C ILE A 10 3.41 35.64 7.26
N THR A 11 2.90 34.82 8.17
CA THR A 11 1.75 35.17 9.02
C THR A 11 2.11 36.27 10.02
N MET A 12 3.30 36.20 10.62
CA MET A 12 3.79 37.24 11.55
C MET A 12 4.02 38.60 10.88
N LYS A 13 4.32 38.63 9.57
CA LYS A 13 4.59 39.88 8.85
C LYS A 13 3.30 40.65 8.48
N LYS A 14 2.13 40.00 8.48
CA LYS A 14 0.87 40.58 8.00
C LYS A 14 -0.01 41.20 9.09
N THR A 15 0.19 40.87 10.37
CA THR A 15 -0.65 41.35 11.48
C THR A 15 0.11 42.29 12.41
N LYS A 16 -0.28 43.57 12.46
CA LYS A 16 0.30 44.60 13.35
C LYS A 16 -0.10 44.48 14.84
N ASN A 17 -0.93 43.50 15.20
CA ASN A 17 -1.39 43.28 16.57
C ASN A 17 -0.76 42.00 17.14
N ALA A 18 0.21 42.18 18.04
CA ALA A 18 0.98 41.09 18.66
C ALA A 18 0.10 40.04 19.37
N ASN A 19 -1.02 40.45 19.98
CA ASN A 19 -1.93 39.54 20.69
C ASN A 19 -2.77 38.67 19.74
N VAL A 20 -3.07 39.15 18.53
CA VAL A 20 -3.80 38.38 17.51
C VAL A 20 -2.86 37.37 16.83
N SER A 21 -1.59 37.73 16.63
CA SER A 21 -0.57 36.81 16.11
C SER A 21 -0.32 35.62 17.03
N ALA A 22 -0.24 35.81 18.35
CA ALA A 22 0.00 34.71 19.28
C ALA A 22 -1.15 33.69 19.28
N ALA A 23 -2.40 34.15 19.31
CA ALA A 23 -3.57 33.27 19.29
C ALA A 23 -3.70 32.50 17.97
N ILE A 24 -3.44 33.14 16.82
CA ILE A 24 -3.48 32.47 15.50
C ILE A 24 -2.32 31.48 15.34
N VAL A 25 -1.13 31.79 15.84
CA VAL A 25 0.03 30.87 15.80
C VAL A 25 -0.21 29.66 16.71
N ILE A 26 -0.83 29.84 17.89
CA ILE A 26 -1.23 28.72 18.76
C ILE A 26 -2.33 27.89 18.09
N LEU A 27 -3.33 28.53 17.46
CA LEU A 27 -4.39 27.79 16.75
C LEU A 27 -3.84 27.00 15.55
N LEU A 28 -2.88 27.56 14.81
CA LEU A 28 -2.20 26.90 13.70
C LEU A 28 -1.19 25.84 14.15
N LEU A 29 -0.59 25.98 15.33
CA LEU A 29 0.23 24.92 15.94
C LEU A 29 -0.66 23.78 16.42
N VAL A 30 -1.79 24.04 17.06
CA VAL A 30 -2.71 22.99 17.52
C VAL A 30 -3.39 22.30 16.34
N ALA A 31 -3.84 23.04 15.31
CA ALA A 31 -4.38 22.46 14.08
C ALA A 31 -3.29 21.81 13.20
N GLY A 32 -2.06 22.32 13.22
CA GLY A 32 -0.91 21.79 12.49
C GLY A 32 -0.26 20.57 13.16
N ILE A 33 -0.39 20.42 14.48
CA ILE A 33 0.04 19.22 15.23
C ILE A 33 -0.91 18.05 14.96
N VAL A 34 -2.18 18.32 14.65
CA VAL A 34 -3.18 17.27 14.30
C VAL A 34 -2.99 16.70 12.89
N LEU A 35 -2.10 17.26 12.05
CA LEU A 35 -1.92 16.83 10.65
C LEU A 35 -0.65 16.00 10.38
N ILE A 36 -0.03 15.40 11.40
CA ILE A 36 1.13 14.50 11.21
C ILE A 36 0.93 13.11 11.84
N SER A 37 -0.27 12.78 12.31
CA SER A 37 -0.63 11.38 12.57
C SER A 37 -1.47 10.86 11.41
N GLY A 38 -1.04 9.81 10.71
CA GLY A 38 -1.90 9.06 9.81
C GLY A 38 -3.06 8.35 10.53
N CYS A 39 -3.16 8.54 11.84
CA CYS A 39 -4.26 8.11 12.69
C CYS A 39 -5.25 9.26 12.97
N THR A 40 -6.55 9.04 12.79
CA THR A 40 -7.63 9.97 13.22
C THR A 40 -8.70 9.25 14.04
N GLU A 41 -9.04 9.80 15.20
CA GLU A 41 -10.14 9.32 16.04
C GLU A 41 -11.48 9.84 15.51
N VAL A 42 -12.49 8.97 15.49
CA VAL A 42 -13.86 9.29 15.13
C VAL A 42 -14.78 8.72 16.20
N GLU A 43 -15.53 9.58 16.87
CA GLU A 43 -16.65 9.16 17.71
C GLU A 43 -17.86 8.93 16.83
N ASN A 44 -18.38 7.70 16.79
CA ASN A 44 -19.69 7.47 16.21
C ASN A 44 -20.77 7.91 17.21
N GLY A 45 -21.92 8.37 16.71
CA GLY A 45 -23.04 8.92 17.51
C GLY A 45 -23.66 7.99 18.58
N GLY A 46 -23.09 6.79 18.79
CA GLY A 46 -23.39 5.86 19.88
C GLY A 46 -22.29 5.74 20.95
N GLY A 47 -21.25 6.57 20.93
CA GLY A 47 -20.16 6.56 21.92
C GLY A 47 -19.07 5.50 21.70
N GLU A 48 -19.12 4.76 20.58
CA GLU A 48 -18.06 3.85 20.19
C GLU A 48 -16.89 4.63 19.58
N LYS A 49 -15.71 4.50 20.21
CA LYS A 49 -14.46 5.08 19.73
C LYS A 49 -13.93 4.25 18.58
N ILE A 50 -13.81 4.87 17.40
CA ILE A 50 -13.16 4.27 16.23
C ILE A 50 -11.88 5.03 15.92
N GLN A 51 -10.78 4.31 15.83
CA GLN A 51 -9.49 4.86 15.42
C GLN A 51 -9.19 4.42 13.99
N LYS A 52 -9.16 5.38 13.06
CA LYS A 52 -8.68 5.18 11.69
C LYS A 52 -7.17 5.35 11.66
N CYS A 53 -6.44 4.52 10.93
CA CYS A 53 -4.97 4.59 10.83
C CYS A 53 -4.44 3.80 9.63
N ASN A 54 -3.17 4.01 9.26
CA ASN A 54 -2.48 3.08 8.37
C ASN A 54 -1.89 1.88 9.16
N LEU A 55 -1.67 0.75 8.49
CA LEU A 55 -1.18 -0.48 9.12
C LEU A 55 0.16 -0.29 9.84
N ASN A 56 1.09 0.45 9.22
CA ASN A 56 2.44 0.63 9.77
C ASN A 56 2.43 1.44 11.07
N GLU A 57 1.57 2.46 11.18
CA GLU A 57 1.35 3.21 12.40
C GLU A 57 0.63 2.39 13.45
N ALA A 58 -0.38 1.61 13.06
CA ALA A 58 -1.07 0.71 13.99
C ALA A 58 -0.10 -0.30 14.63
N ILE A 59 0.85 -0.83 13.85
CA ILE A 59 1.93 -1.71 14.34
C ILE A 59 2.88 -0.92 15.24
N LYS A 60 3.37 0.24 14.79
CA LYS A 60 4.34 1.06 15.53
C LYS A 60 3.83 1.53 16.89
N ASN A 61 2.52 1.76 17.02
CA ASN A 61 1.88 2.17 18.28
C ASN A 61 1.44 0.97 19.14
N ASP A 62 1.78 -0.27 18.75
CA ASP A 62 1.34 -1.49 19.42
C ASP A 62 -0.20 -1.56 19.57
N TRP A 63 -0.95 -1.10 18.56
CA TRP A 63 -2.41 -1.19 18.54
C TRP A 63 -2.93 -2.46 17.86
N VAL A 64 -2.10 -3.04 16.99
CA VAL A 64 -2.32 -4.33 16.36
C VAL A 64 -1.12 -5.25 16.48
N LYS A 65 -1.39 -6.53 16.44
CA LYS A 65 -0.43 -7.59 16.22
C LYS A 65 -0.72 -8.24 14.87
N VAL A 66 0.27 -8.25 13.99
CA VAL A 66 0.24 -9.04 12.75
C VAL A 66 0.73 -10.44 13.10
N GLU A 67 -0.16 -11.42 13.11
CA GLU A 67 0.17 -12.80 13.50
C GLU A 67 0.95 -13.50 12.38
N ARG A 68 0.57 -13.26 11.12
CA ARG A 68 1.29 -13.71 9.94
C ARG A 68 0.88 -12.94 8.69
N ILE A 69 1.82 -12.86 7.75
CA ILE A 69 1.59 -12.50 6.35
C ILE A 69 2.17 -13.65 5.54
N TYR A 70 1.41 -14.22 4.62
CA TYR A 70 1.81 -15.44 3.89
C TYR A 70 1.26 -15.48 2.48
N GLY A 71 1.97 -16.18 1.60
CA GLY A 71 1.59 -16.41 0.22
C GLY A 71 0.51 -17.47 0.09
N VAL A 72 -0.27 -17.41 -0.99
CA VAL A 72 -1.20 -18.48 -1.39
C VAL A 72 -0.76 -19.23 -2.65
N GLY A 73 0.49 -19.03 -3.10
CA GLY A 73 1.08 -19.75 -4.24
C GLY A 73 0.90 -19.07 -5.61
N SER A 74 0.52 -17.80 -5.66
CA SER A 74 0.41 -17.00 -6.90
C SER A 74 1.50 -15.92 -6.95
N SER A 75 1.95 -15.56 -8.16
CA SER A 75 2.90 -14.44 -8.39
C SER A 75 2.23 -13.07 -8.29
N SER A 76 0.91 -12.99 -8.49
CA SER A 76 0.19 -11.73 -8.63
C SER A 76 -1.28 -11.86 -8.25
N GLY A 77 -1.95 -10.71 -8.11
CA GLY A 77 -3.37 -10.65 -7.78
C GLY A 77 -3.63 -10.95 -6.30
N ASP A 78 -4.62 -11.78 -6.00
CA ASP A 78 -5.06 -12.19 -4.65
C ASP A 78 -4.04 -13.19 -4.02
N SER A 79 -2.78 -12.78 -3.98
CA SER A 79 -1.60 -13.64 -3.76
C SER A 79 -1.13 -13.70 -2.30
N ILE A 80 -1.63 -12.80 -1.45
CA ILE A 80 -1.19 -12.65 -0.06
C ILE A 80 -2.39 -12.61 0.89
N MET A 81 -2.25 -13.29 2.02
CA MET A 81 -3.15 -13.18 3.16
C MET A 81 -2.44 -12.57 4.35
N ILE A 82 -3.18 -11.80 5.14
CA ILE A 82 -2.72 -11.22 6.40
C ILE A 82 -3.68 -11.55 7.54
N ASP A 83 -3.13 -12.05 8.64
CA ASP A 83 -3.84 -12.30 9.89
C ASP A 83 -3.48 -11.19 10.88
N VAL A 84 -4.48 -10.40 11.28
CA VAL A 84 -4.29 -9.25 12.16
C VAL A 84 -5.21 -9.37 13.35
N LYS A 85 -4.69 -9.03 14.52
CA LYS A 85 -5.43 -8.94 15.78
C LYS A 85 -5.27 -7.56 16.39
N ARG A 86 -6.36 -7.04 16.94
CA ARG A 86 -6.35 -5.82 17.74
C ARG A 86 -5.91 -6.12 19.18
N VAL A 87 -5.11 -5.23 19.75
CA VAL A 87 -4.64 -5.33 21.16
C VAL A 87 -5.14 -4.19 22.06
N VAL A 88 -5.83 -3.21 21.50
CA VAL A 88 -6.49 -2.10 22.23
C VAL A 88 -7.98 -2.38 22.50
N ASN A 89 -8.67 -1.51 23.23
CA ASN A 89 -10.08 -1.65 23.64
C ASN A 89 -11.10 -0.80 22.85
N TYR A 90 -10.67 -0.09 21.80
CA TYR A 90 -11.51 0.63 20.85
C TYR A 90 -11.39 0.05 19.44
N THR A 91 -12.39 0.24 18.57
CA THR A 91 -12.39 -0.33 17.21
C THR A 91 -11.30 0.31 16.34
N LEU A 92 -10.62 -0.49 15.53
CA LEU A 92 -9.62 -0.01 14.57
C LEU A 92 -10.13 -0.16 13.13
N GLU A 93 -9.95 0.88 12.34
CA GLU A 93 -10.09 0.85 10.89
C GLU A 93 -8.74 1.13 10.26
N ILE A 94 -8.18 0.15 9.56
CA ILE A 94 -6.80 0.16 9.10
C ILE A 94 -6.75 0.14 7.58
N GLU A 95 -6.06 1.12 7.03
CA GLU A 95 -5.71 1.18 5.61
C GLU A 95 -4.30 0.60 5.39
N ILE A 96 -4.07 0.02 4.22
CA ILE A 96 -2.73 -0.37 3.78
C ILE A 96 -2.33 0.58 2.67
N GLU A 97 -1.18 1.24 2.85
CA GLU A 97 -0.65 2.16 1.87
C GLU A 97 -0.25 1.41 0.59
N VAL A 98 -0.71 1.93 -0.55
CA VAL A 98 -0.34 1.42 -1.88
C VAL A 98 1.18 1.44 -2.09
N GLY A 99 1.72 0.36 -2.63
CA GLY A 99 3.15 0.16 -2.83
C GLY A 99 3.92 -0.22 -1.57
N ARG A 100 3.22 -0.55 -0.47
CA ARG A 100 3.84 -1.11 0.73
C ARG A 100 4.51 -2.44 0.38
N GLU A 101 5.82 -2.51 0.55
CA GLU A 101 6.57 -3.74 0.36
C GLU A 101 6.38 -4.68 1.54
N ILE A 102 6.40 -5.97 1.25
CA ILE A 102 6.52 -7.03 2.23
C ILE A 102 7.70 -7.92 1.83
N THR A 103 8.59 -8.15 2.78
CA THR A 103 9.86 -8.84 2.55
C THR A 103 9.76 -10.27 3.04
N THR A 104 10.07 -11.22 2.15
CA THR A 104 10.10 -12.64 2.46
C THR A 104 11.24 -12.99 3.40
N SER A 105 11.03 -13.95 4.31
CA SER A 105 12.11 -14.54 5.11
C SER A 105 12.92 -15.60 4.35
N ILE A 106 12.44 -16.04 3.18
CA ILE A 106 13.04 -17.09 2.34
C ILE A 106 13.78 -16.42 1.19
N SER A 107 15.11 -16.58 1.13
CA SER A 107 15.96 -15.84 0.19
C SER A 107 15.75 -16.17 -1.28
N SER A 108 15.23 -17.36 -1.60
CA SER A 108 14.92 -17.78 -2.97
C SER A 108 13.55 -17.31 -3.47
N GLU A 109 12.67 -16.84 -2.57
CA GLU A 109 11.33 -16.38 -2.93
C GLU A 109 11.29 -14.86 -3.16
N GLN A 110 10.25 -14.40 -3.85
CA GLN A 110 10.04 -12.99 -4.16
C GLN A 110 9.57 -12.16 -2.97
N ASN A 111 10.06 -10.93 -2.90
CA ASN A 111 9.40 -9.86 -2.18
C ASN A 111 8.15 -9.42 -2.94
N MET A 112 7.21 -8.81 -2.23
CA MET A 112 5.96 -8.37 -2.85
C MET A 112 5.68 -6.90 -2.55
N ALA A 113 4.96 -6.23 -3.44
CA ALA A 113 4.35 -4.94 -3.16
C ALA A 113 2.83 -5.06 -3.12
N ILE A 114 2.22 -4.52 -2.06
CA ILE A 114 0.76 -4.53 -1.87
C ILE A 114 0.16 -3.37 -2.64
N ARG A 115 -0.84 -3.67 -3.48
CA ARG A 115 -1.67 -2.66 -4.14
C ARG A 115 -2.82 -2.24 -3.25
N ARG A 116 -3.61 -3.19 -2.75
CA ARG A 116 -4.84 -2.91 -1.96
C ARG A 116 -5.35 -4.12 -1.19
N ILE A 117 -6.31 -3.87 -0.29
CA ILE A 117 -7.13 -4.91 0.34
C ILE A 117 -8.23 -5.31 -0.64
N LYS A 118 -8.47 -6.61 -0.75
CA LYS A 118 -9.54 -7.17 -1.59
C LYS A 118 -10.77 -7.48 -0.77
N GLY A 119 -10.58 -8.07 0.40
CA GLY A 119 -11.69 -8.51 1.22
C GLY A 119 -11.31 -9.49 2.31
N LYS A 120 -12.33 -10.07 2.93
CA LYS A 120 -12.20 -11.15 3.90
C LYS A 120 -12.51 -12.48 3.21
N PRO A 121 -11.69 -13.52 3.38
CA PRO A 121 -12.01 -14.83 2.82
C PRO A 121 -13.31 -15.35 3.44
N MET A 122 -14.22 -15.85 2.59
CA MET A 122 -15.42 -16.57 3.02
C MET A 122 -15.20 -18.08 2.90
N ASP A 123 -14.54 -18.49 1.82
CA ASP A 123 -14.07 -19.85 1.56
C ASP A 123 -12.87 -19.83 0.60
N ALA A 124 -12.54 -20.96 -0.01
CA ALA A 124 -11.38 -21.09 -0.89
C ALA A 124 -11.46 -20.27 -2.19
N THR A 125 -12.66 -19.86 -2.64
CA THR A 125 -12.84 -19.17 -3.93
C THR A 125 -13.61 -17.86 -3.82
N ARG A 126 -14.18 -17.55 -2.66
CA ARG A 126 -15.01 -16.36 -2.44
C ARG A 126 -14.48 -15.51 -1.29
N TYR A 127 -14.68 -14.20 -1.44
CA TYR A 127 -14.41 -13.22 -0.40
C TYR A 127 -15.53 -12.20 -0.29
N GLU A 128 -15.67 -11.63 0.91
CA GLU A 128 -16.49 -10.45 1.16
C GLU A 128 -15.63 -9.20 0.86
N PRO A 129 -15.98 -8.36 -0.13
CA PRO A 129 -15.17 -7.20 -0.49
C PRO A 129 -14.95 -6.24 0.67
N ALA A 130 -13.72 -5.75 0.82
CA ALA A 130 -13.37 -4.75 1.82
C ALA A 130 -12.23 -3.86 1.31
N VAL A 131 -12.31 -2.56 1.62
CA VAL A 131 -11.27 -1.57 1.27
C VAL A 131 -10.36 -1.22 2.44
N LYS A 132 -10.69 -1.71 3.64
CA LYS A 132 -9.99 -1.49 4.91
C LYS A 132 -10.09 -2.74 5.79
N ILE A 133 -9.15 -2.87 6.71
CA ILE A 133 -9.17 -3.87 7.78
C ILE A 133 -9.97 -3.27 8.94
N THR A 134 -11.11 -3.88 9.30
CA THR A 134 -11.91 -3.48 10.47
C THR A 134 -11.72 -4.48 11.60
N LEU A 135 -11.14 -4.05 12.71
CA LEU A 135 -10.93 -4.82 13.93
C LEU A 135 -11.80 -4.26 15.06
N ASP A 136 -13.03 -4.75 15.16
CA ASP A 136 -14.04 -4.43 16.17
C ASP A 136 -13.97 -5.39 17.38
N THR A 137 -13.46 -6.60 17.20
CA THR A 137 -13.19 -7.58 18.27
C THR A 137 -11.68 -7.73 18.51
N GLN A 138 -11.31 -8.56 19.51
CA GLN A 138 -9.92 -8.98 19.76
C GLN A 138 -9.59 -10.34 19.13
N GLU A 139 -10.48 -10.86 18.28
CA GLU A 139 -10.22 -12.07 17.52
C GLU A 139 -9.26 -11.79 16.36
N ILE A 140 -8.59 -12.83 15.89
CA ILE A 140 -7.77 -12.73 14.67
C ILE A 140 -8.73 -12.61 13.49
N LYS A 141 -8.47 -11.62 12.62
CA LYS A 141 -9.17 -11.47 11.35
C LYS A 141 -8.21 -11.64 10.19
N THR A 142 -8.63 -12.40 9.20
CA THR A 142 -7.88 -12.63 7.96
C THR A 142 -8.39 -11.72 6.85
N TYR A 143 -7.48 -11.14 6.08
CA TYR A 143 -7.77 -10.36 4.89
C TYR A 143 -6.93 -10.83 3.70
N ILE A 144 -7.52 -10.74 2.51
CA ILE A 144 -6.86 -10.97 1.23
C ILE A 144 -6.31 -9.64 0.73
N LEU A 145 -5.05 -9.66 0.32
CA LEU A 145 -4.35 -8.52 -0.25
C LEU A 145 -4.07 -8.78 -1.73
N GLU A 146 -4.34 -7.77 -2.55
CA GLU A 146 -3.81 -7.75 -3.92
C GLU A 146 -2.35 -7.33 -3.86
N ALA A 147 -1.44 -8.21 -4.27
CA ALA A 147 -0.01 -7.97 -4.22
C ALA A 147 0.71 -8.58 -5.42
N TYR A 148 1.86 -8.00 -5.75
CA TYR A 148 2.64 -8.32 -6.94
C TYR A 148 4.10 -8.59 -6.59
N CYS A 149 4.63 -9.61 -7.25
CA CYS A 149 6.00 -10.07 -7.22
C CYS A 149 6.98 -8.98 -7.70
N LEU A 150 8.09 -8.77 -6.98
CA LEU A 150 9.05 -7.71 -7.28
C LEU A 150 10.30 -8.17 -8.05
N GLU A 151 10.63 -9.47 -8.07
CA GLU A 151 11.89 -9.96 -8.65
C GLU A 151 11.65 -11.10 -9.63
N PHE A 152 11.77 -10.81 -10.92
CA PHE A 152 11.44 -11.74 -11.98
C PHE A 152 12.08 -13.14 -11.78
N ASP A 153 13.36 -13.21 -11.43
CA ASP A 153 14.13 -14.47 -11.38
C ASP A 153 13.89 -15.35 -10.15
N LYS A 154 13.14 -14.88 -9.16
CA LYS A 154 12.92 -15.64 -7.91
C LYS A 154 11.63 -16.45 -7.93
N ASP A 155 11.55 -17.43 -7.05
CA ASP A 155 10.38 -18.29 -6.90
C ASP A 155 9.18 -17.52 -6.33
N ASN A 156 7.97 -17.96 -6.70
CA ASN A 156 6.74 -17.38 -6.17
C ASN A 156 6.60 -17.64 -4.66
N PRO A 157 5.93 -16.74 -3.92
CA PRO A 157 5.64 -16.96 -2.51
C PRO A 157 4.87 -18.25 -2.23
N SER A 158 5.42 -19.10 -1.37
CA SER A 158 4.72 -20.29 -0.89
C SER A 158 3.89 -20.00 0.38
N GLY A 159 2.96 -20.91 0.73
CA GLY A 159 2.22 -20.82 2.01
C GLY A 159 3.08 -20.99 3.27
N GLN A 160 4.32 -21.49 3.10
CA GLN A 160 5.31 -21.56 4.17
C GLN A 160 5.99 -20.22 4.41
N ASN A 161 5.95 -19.31 3.44
CA ASN A 161 6.58 -18.02 3.55
C ASN A 161 5.96 -17.18 4.67
N ARG A 162 6.81 -16.43 5.36
CA ARG A 162 6.43 -15.40 6.31
C ARG A 162 7.04 -14.10 5.85
N PHE A 163 6.18 -13.12 5.65
CA PHE A 163 6.61 -11.79 5.28
C PHE A 163 6.70 -10.87 6.49
N SER A 164 7.63 -9.93 6.39
CA SER A 164 7.72 -8.75 7.26
C SER A 164 7.23 -7.52 6.49
N ILE A 165 6.60 -6.57 7.19
CA ILE A 165 6.19 -5.29 6.60
C ILE A 165 7.44 -4.43 6.36
N GLY A 166 7.66 -4.03 5.11
CA GLY A 166 8.77 -3.19 4.65
C GLY A 166 8.38 -1.72 4.45
N GLY A 167 9.17 -1.00 3.66
CA GLY A 167 8.93 0.40 3.28
C GLY A 167 7.87 0.57 2.20
N ILE A 168 7.70 1.79 1.67
CA ILE A 168 6.88 2.03 0.48
C ILE A 168 7.82 2.11 -0.72
N ASN A 169 7.58 1.28 -1.74
CA ASN A 169 8.26 1.41 -3.02
C ASN A 169 7.58 2.50 -3.85
N THR A 170 8.24 3.64 -4.02
CA THR A 170 7.65 4.79 -4.70
C THR A 170 7.48 4.59 -6.20
N GLU A 171 8.33 3.79 -6.85
CA GLU A 171 8.21 3.52 -8.29
C GLU A 171 7.05 2.55 -8.56
N ILE A 172 6.95 1.47 -7.78
CA ILE A 172 5.84 0.52 -7.89
C ILE A 172 4.50 1.18 -7.53
N LYS A 173 4.50 2.09 -6.54
CA LYS A 173 3.33 2.91 -6.22
C LYS A 173 2.83 3.71 -7.42
N LYS A 174 3.71 4.30 -8.23
CA LYS A 174 3.29 5.05 -9.43
C LYS A 174 2.63 4.13 -10.45
N ILE A 175 3.15 2.91 -10.64
CA ILE A 175 2.54 1.90 -11.51
C ILE A 175 1.14 1.51 -11.01
N PHE A 176 0.98 1.28 -9.71
CA PHE A 176 -0.34 0.99 -9.14
C PHE A 176 -1.33 2.14 -9.30
N ASN A 177 -0.89 3.39 -9.07
CA ASN A 177 -1.74 4.56 -9.30
C ASN A 177 -2.16 4.67 -10.77
N ALA A 178 -1.23 4.46 -11.72
CA ALA A 178 -1.54 4.43 -13.15
C ALA A 178 -2.59 3.35 -13.49
N ALA A 179 -2.49 2.17 -12.86
CA ALA A 179 -3.46 1.10 -13.06
C ALA A 179 -4.85 1.38 -12.46
N ASP A 180 -4.93 2.24 -11.44
CA ASP A 180 -6.20 2.75 -10.91
C ASP A 180 -6.79 3.84 -11.80
N GLU A 181 -5.96 4.66 -12.45
CA GLU A 181 -6.37 5.69 -13.42
C GLU A 181 -6.80 5.09 -14.77
N LEU A 182 -6.22 3.96 -15.16
CA LEU A 182 -6.46 3.27 -16.44
C LEU A 182 -6.97 1.84 -16.22
N PRO A 183 -8.24 1.66 -15.79
CA PRO A 183 -8.76 0.33 -15.45
C PRO A 183 -8.73 -0.66 -16.63
N ASP A 184 -8.88 -0.18 -17.86
CA ASP A 184 -8.82 -1.02 -19.07
C ASP A 184 -7.41 -1.55 -19.36
N ALA A 185 -6.36 -0.85 -18.89
CA ALA A 185 -4.97 -1.27 -18.98
C ALA A 185 -4.48 -1.99 -17.71
N GLY A 186 -5.22 -1.90 -16.61
CA GLY A 186 -4.86 -2.43 -15.28
C GLY A 186 -5.11 -3.93 -15.09
N SER A 187 -4.90 -4.76 -16.12
CA SER A 187 -4.98 -6.22 -15.97
C SER A 187 -3.89 -6.73 -15.02
N ILE A 188 -4.13 -7.85 -14.33
CA ILE A 188 -3.13 -8.45 -13.42
C ILE A 188 -1.81 -8.72 -14.16
N ALA A 189 -1.90 -9.27 -15.38
CA ALA A 189 -0.73 -9.55 -16.21
C ALA A 189 0.02 -8.27 -16.60
N ALA A 190 -0.70 -7.24 -17.08
CA ALA A 190 -0.09 -5.97 -17.47
C ALA A 190 0.62 -5.27 -16.30
N ILE A 191 0.02 -5.30 -15.10
CA ILE A 191 0.65 -4.74 -13.89
C ILE A 191 1.91 -5.53 -13.53
N GLN A 192 1.85 -6.87 -13.52
CA GLN A 192 3.01 -7.70 -13.18
C GLN A 192 4.17 -7.50 -14.17
N ILE A 193 3.87 -7.40 -15.47
CA ILE A 193 4.86 -7.12 -16.51
C ILE A 193 5.48 -5.74 -16.29
N ALA A 194 4.66 -4.70 -16.06
CA ALA A 194 5.15 -3.34 -15.81
C ALA A 194 6.10 -3.31 -14.60
N ILE A 195 5.77 -4.04 -13.53
CA ILE A 195 6.63 -4.16 -12.35
C ILE A 195 7.97 -4.79 -12.72
N TRP A 196 7.99 -5.94 -13.39
CA TRP A 196 9.24 -6.62 -13.74
C TRP A 196 10.09 -5.86 -14.77
N VAL A 197 9.49 -5.12 -15.71
CA VAL A 197 10.22 -4.21 -16.60
C VAL A 197 10.88 -3.09 -15.80
N MET A 198 10.20 -2.60 -14.77
CA MET A 198 10.76 -1.59 -13.88
C MET A 198 11.91 -2.16 -13.04
N THR A 199 11.70 -3.29 -12.36
CA THR A 199 12.66 -3.84 -11.39
C THR A 199 13.85 -4.56 -12.02
N ASP A 200 13.63 -5.34 -13.08
CA ASP A 200 14.61 -6.29 -13.61
C ASP A 200 14.92 -6.06 -15.11
N ASP A 201 14.27 -5.10 -15.77
CA ASP A 201 14.43 -4.79 -17.19
C ASP A 201 14.33 -6.05 -18.08
N ILE A 202 13.25 -6.80 -17.88
CA ILE A 202 13.00 -8.03 -18.60
C ILE A 202 12.73 -7.79 -20.09
N SER A 203 13.09 -8.77 -20.91
CA SER A 203 12.79 -8.82 -22.34
C SER A 203 11.52 -9.59 -22.66
N ARG A 204 11.10 -9.54 -23.92
CA ARG A 204 9.98 -10.34 -24.42
C ARG A 204 10.19 -11.84 -24.23
N GLN A 205 11.39 -12.34 -24.54
CA GLN A 205 11.73 -13.75 -24.37
C GLN A 205 11.60 -14.17 -22.89
N ASP A 206 12.07 -13.33 -21.97
CA ASP A 206 11.99 -13.61 -20.53
C ASP A 206 10.51 -13.81 -20.10
N ILE A 207 9.58 -12.96 -20.56
CA ILE A 207 8.16 -13.11 -20.19
C ILE A 207 7.54 -14.36 -20.80
N GLU A 208 7.80 -14.62 -22.09
CA GLU A 208 7.24 -15.77 -22.82
C GLU A 208 7.64 -17.11 -22.19
N GLU A 209 8.76 -17.16 -21.45
CA GLU A 209 9.19 -18.35 -20.71
C GLU A 209 8.39 -18.58 -19.41
N LYS A 210 7.78 -17.55 -18.81
CA LYS A 210 7.09 -17.65 -17.50
C LYS A 210 5.58 -17.45 -17.55
N LEU A 211 5.06 -16.70 -18.51
CA LEU A 211 3.66 -16.33 -18.59
C LEU A 211 3.12 -16.54 -20.00
N ASP A 212 1.90 -17.04 -20.09
CA ASP A 212 1.12 -17.00 -21.34
C ASP A 212 0.53 -15.59 -21.48
N ILE A 213 1.20 -14.75 -22.27
CA ILE A 213 0.88 -13.33 -22.40
C ILE A 213 0.36 -12.98 -23.79
N SER A 214 -0.60 -12.06 -23.84
CA SER A 214 -1.05 -11.48 -25.10
C SER A 214 -0.24 -10.22 -25.44
N GLU A 215 -0.20 -9.87 -26.73
CA GLU A 215 0.35 -8.56 -27.16
C GLU A 215 -0.39 -7.39 -26.51
N GLY A 216 -1.68 -7.59 -26.19
CA GLY A 216 -2.48 -6.62 -25.43
C GLY A 216 -1.94 -6.38 -24.02
N ASP A 217 -1.47 -7.41 -23.32
CA ASP A 217 -0.90 -7.26 -21.98
C ASP A 217 0.43 -6.49 -22.01
N ILE A 218 1.28 -6.73 -23.03
CA ILE A 218 2.52 -5.95 -23.24
C ILE A 218 2.20 -4.48 -23.52
N GLN A 219 1.25 -4.22 -24.42
CA GLN A 219 0.86 -2.84 -24.76
C GLN A 219 0.21 -2.12 -23.58
N ASN A 220 -0.56 -2.83 -22.75
CA ASN A 220 -1.11 -2.30 -21.52
C ASN A 220 0.00 -2.00 -20.50
N ALA A 221 0.96 -2.91 -20.30
CA ALA A 221 2.11 -2.68 -19.44
C ALA A 221 2.92 -1.44 -19.86
N LYS A 222 3.13 -1.26 -21.18
CA LYS A 222 3.74 -0.06 -21.74
C LYS A 222 2.98 1.21 -21.33
N THR A 223 1.66 1.20 -21.52
CA THR A 223 0.78 2.32 -21.19
C THR A 223 0.84 2.66 -19.69
N LEU A 224 0.85 1.64 -18.83
CA LEU A 224 1.00 1.83 -17.38
C LEU A 224 2.34 2.48 -17.02
N LEU A 225 3.44 2.03 -17.63
CA LEU A 225 4.78 2.58 -17.39
C LEU A 225 4.90 4.04 -17.85
N GLU A 226 4.40 4.36 -19.05
CA GLU A 226 4.37 5.74 -19.57
C GLU A 226 3.54 6.65 -18.66
N THR A 227 2.38 6.18 -18.20
CA THR A 227 1.50 6.92 -17.28
C THR A 227 2.14 7.10 -15.90
N ALA A 228 2.90 6.11 -15.44
CA ALA A 228 3.71 6.20 -14.22
C ALA A 228 4.93 7.13 -14.35
N GLY A 229 5.18 7.70 -15.54
CA GLY A 229 6.29 8.60 -15.83
C GLY A 229 7.63 7.88 -16.00
N VAL A 230 7.61 6.60 -16.35
CA VAL A 230 8.81 5.81 -16.62
C VAL A 230 9.25 6.01 -18.08
N ASP A 231 10.55 6.28 -18.29
CA ASP A 231 11.14 6.28 -19.62
C ASP A 231 11.37 4.84 -20.09
N ILE A 232 10.67 4.48 -21.17
CA ILE A 232 10.67 3.13 -21.74
C ILE A 232 11.59 2.99 -22.96
N SER A 233 12.21 4.07 -23.44
CA SER A 233 12.95 4.10 -24.71
C SER A 233 14.16 3.15 -24.77
N HIS A 234 14.63 2.71 -23.60
CA HIS A 234 15.76 1.80 -23.45
C HIS A 234 15.40 0.50 -22.75
N LYS A 235 14.11 0.21 -22.54
CA LYS A 235 13.67 -1.01 -21.86
C LYS A 235 13.66 -2.20 -22.80
N ARG A 236 14.20 -3.33 -22.36
CA ARG A 236 14.40 -4.53 -23.20
C ARG A 236 13.11 -5.15 -23.75
N LEU A 237 11.95 -4.83 -23.17
CA LEU A 237 10.66 -5.33 -23.63
C LEU A 237 10.13 -4.59 -24.87
N PHE A 238 10.50 -3.32 -25.08
CA PHE A 238 9.84 -2.41 -26.05
C PHE A 238 10.73 -1.95 -27.20
#